data_AF-A0A813GVS7-F1
#
_entry.id   AF-A0A813GVS7-F1
#
_cell.length_a   1.000
_cell.length_b   1.000
_cell.length_c   1.000
_cell.angle_alpha   90.00
_cell.angle_beta   90.00
_cell.angle_gamma   90.00
#
_symmetry.space_group_name_H-M   'P 1'
#
loop_
_entity.id
_entity.type
_entity.pdbx_description
1 polymer ?
#
loop_
_entity_poly.entity_id
_entity_poly.type
_entity_poly.pdbx_seq_one_letter_code
_entity_poly.pdbx_strand_id
1 'polypeptide(L)'
;MMISQGADPTLKAPDACQSGVVFFKADKKKTDIEICFGGLSAITALMNIRLQIVECVNQEGRMIDEYSTIIEWFGKLLAVFSRPDPSGRKKVMVSMDSSVIHVWDMMCNDKATHDVSFHTADGSVSAHASILSKCSPVLAAMLSSDMTEGRKRLIEVKDTPGAGVQLFLELMYTGSTGSELVLEAALSALDLAHMWQVHNVVRMLEQILQEMLSDDNFASVAEAAQLKDLKVLMCACKAFGAASTSVQAQLTARGCPVPVLALMGVSEERFGKPAKKRRTW
;
A
#
# COMPACT_ATOMS: atom_id res chain seq x y z
N MET A 1 4.89 2.62 -10.48
CA MET A 1 4.16 2.41 -11.75
C MET A 1 2.72 2.84 -11.49
N MET A 2 2.13 3.81 -12.19
CA MET A 2 0.85 4.46 -11.78
C MET A 2 -0.30 3.50 -11.40
N ILE A 3 -0.31 2.27 -11.91
CA ILE A 3 -1.26 1.21 -11.50
C ILE A 3 -1.17 0.91 -9.99
N SER A 4 0.03 0.95 -9.40
CA SER A 4 0.23 0.76 -7.96
C SER A 4 -0.32 1.92 -7.12
N GLN A 5 -0.59 3.07 -7.76
CA GLN A 5 -1.25 4.23 -7.18
C GLN A 5 -2.77 4.24 -7.47
N GLY A 6 -3.32 3.15 -8.00
CA GLY A 6 -4.77 3.02 -8.24
C GLY A 6 -5.26 3.50 -9.61
N ALA A 7 -4.36 3.80 -10.56
CA ALA A 7 -4.77 4.07 -11.94
C ALA A 7 -5.39 2.82 -12.57
N ASP A 8 -6.65 2.91 -12.98
CA ASP A 8 -7.34 1.85 -13.71
C ASP A 8 -6.92 1.87 -15.19
N PRO A 9 -6.19 0.85 -15.67
CA PRO A 9 -5.69 0.83 -17.04
C PRO A 9 -6.81 0.59 -18.08
N THR A 10 -8.03 0.27 -17.63
CA THR A 10 -9.22 0.12 -18.47
C THR A 10 -10.01 1.42 -18.63
N LEU A 11 -9.76 2.43 -17.78
CA LEU A 11 -10.42 3.73 -17.88
C LEU A 11 -9.96 4.47 -19.13
N LYS A 12 -10.90 5.02 -19.90
CA LYS A 12 -10.61 5.83 -21.09
C LYS A 12 -10.09 7.21 -20.69
N ALA A 13 -9.04 7.67 -21.36
CA ALA A 13 -8.59 9.04 -21.22
C ALA A 13 -9.64 10.01 -21.81
N PRO A 14 -9.79 11.22 -21.23
CA PRO A 14 -10.65 12.26 -21.80
C PRO A 14 -10.26 12.57 -23.26
N ASP A 15 -11.23 12.94 -24.09
CA ASP A 15 -10.98 13.27 -25.51
C ASP A 15 -10.01 14.44 -25.71
N ALA A 16 -9.83 15.27 -24.67
CA ALA A 16 -8.87 16.37 -24.63
C ALA A 16 -7.40 15.94 -24.40
N CYS A 17 -7.12 14.65 -24.16
CA CYS A 17 -5.76 14.17 -23.99
C CYS A 17 -4.98 14.31 -25.31
N GLN A 18 -3.83 15.01 -25.23
CA GLN A 18 -2.95 15.27 -26.37
C GLN A 18 -2.42 13.98 -27.00
N SER A 19 -2.09 13.98 -28.29
CA SER A 19 -1.34 12.88 -28.90
C SER A 19 0.13 12.92 -28.46
N GLY A 20 0.75 11.75 -28.38
CA GLY A 20 2.18 11.60 -28.12
C GLY A 20 2.86 10.88 -29.27
N VAL A 21 4.10 11.26 -29.58
CA VAL A 21 4.94 10.51 -30.53
C VAL A 21 5.97 9.73 -29.73
N VAL A 22 6.02 8.41 -29.92
CA VAL A 22 7.03 7.57 -29.30
C VAL A 22 8.06 7.19 -30.35
N PHE A 23 9.32 7.48 -30.05
CA PHE A 23 10.46 7.18 -30.90
C PHE A 23 11.24 6.01 -30.33
N PHE A 24 11.56 5.03 -31.17
CA PHE A 24 12.29 3.82 -30.76
C PHE A 24 13.72 3.76 -31.33
N LYS A 25 14.21 4.82 -32.02
CA LYS A 25 15.55 4.90 -32.63
C LYS A 25 16.25 6.26 -32.44
N ALA A 26 17.54 6.31 -32.78
CA ALA A 26 18.32 7.52 -33.02
C ALA A 26 17.94 8.27 -34.32
N ASP A 27 17.36 7.57 -35.32
CA ASP A 27 16.83 8.18 -36.54
C ASP A 27 15.34 8.49 -36.39
N LYS A 28 15.07 9.72 -35.91
CA LYS A 28 13.75 10.24 -35.48
C LYS A 28 12.72 10.44 -36.60
N LYS A 29 12.97 9.99 -37.83
CA LYS A 29 12.05 10.21 -38.96
C LYS A 29 11.43 8.92 -39.51
N LYS A 30 11.91 7.75 -39.08
CA LYS A 30 11.50 6.44 -39.60
C LYS A 30 10.81 5.54 -38.57
N THR A 31 10.65 6.01 -37.33
CA THR A 31 10.05 5.23 -36.22
C THR A 31 9.04 6.04 -35.43
N ASP A 32 8.36 6.97 -36.10
CA ASP A 32 7.37 7.85 -35.48
C ASP A 32 6.07 7.08 -35.35
N ILE A 33 5.79 6.61 -34.13
CA ILE A 33 4.48 6.07 -33.77
C ILE A 33 3.72 7.19 -33.07
N GLU A 34 2.79 7.81 -33.80
CA GLU A 34 1.84 8.76 -33.26
C GLU A 34 0.71 8.01 -32.56
N ILE A 35 0.47 8.36 -31.30
CA ILE A 35 -0.56 7.76 -30.47
C ILE A 35 -1.53 8.86 -30.05
N CYS A 36 -2.76 8.76 -30.52
CA CYS A 36 -3.86 9.55 -29.97
C CYS A 36 -4.35 8.88 -28.69
N PHE A 37 -4.12 9.52 -27.53
CA PHE A 37 -4.56 8.98 -26.25
C PHE A 37 -6.05 9.23 -25.97
N GLY A 38 -6.64 10.28 -26.56
CA GLY A 38 -8.06 10.63 -26.37
C GLY A 38 -9.01 9.46 -26.67
N GLY A 39 -9.89 9.13 -25.72
CA GLY A 39 -10.87 8.05 -25.83
C GLY A 39 -10.31 6.63 -25.71
N LEU A 40 -8.98 6.46 -25.60
CA LEU A 40 -8.34 5.16 -25.42
C LEU A 40 -8.09 4.87 -23.94
N SER A 41 -8.23 3.59 -23.56
CA SER A 41 -7.70 3.11 -22.28
C SER A 41 -6.20 2.88 -22.37
N ALA A 42 -5.51 2.82 -21.23
CA ALA A 42 -4.09 2.49 -21.20
C ALA A 42 -3.80 1.13 -21.86
N ILE A 43 -4.69 0.14 -21.68
CA ILE A 43 -4.58 -1.17 -22.36
C ILE A 43 -4.71 -1.01 -23.88
N THR A 44 -5.72 -0.27 -24.35
CA THR A 44 -5.97 -0.09 -25.78
C THR A 44 -4.84 0.68 -26.46
N ALA A 45 -4.35 1.75 -25.84
CA ALA A 45 -3.21 2.51 -26.34
C ALA A 45 -1.96 1.61 -26.44
N LEU A 46 -1.71 0.79 -25.42
CA LEU A 46 -0.57 -0.12 -25.39
C LEU A 46 -0.67 -1.23 -26.47
N MET A 47 -1.86 -1.77 -26.68
CA MET A 47 -2.11 -2.75 -27.75
C MET A 47 -1.87 -2.15 -29.13
N ASN A 48 -2.33 -0.92 -29.36
CA ASN A 48 -2.11 -0.21 -30.62
C ASN A 48 -0.62 0.01 -30.91
N ILE A 49 0.15 0.45 -29.90
CA ILE A 49 1.60 0.62 -30.01
C ILE A 49 2.27 -0.71 -30.37
N ARG A 50 1.91 -1.80 -29.66
CA ARG A 50 2.49 -3.12 -29.90
C ARG A 50 2.20 -3.63 -31.32
N LEU A 51 0.96 -3.46 -31.80
CA LEU A 51 0.57 -3.87 -33.14
C LEU A 51 1.37 -3.11 -34.21
N GLN A 52 1.50 -1.79 -34.07
CA GLN A 52 2.27 -0.97 -35.01
C GLN A 52 3.77 -1.33 -35.01
N ILE A 53 4.35 -1.65 -33.84
CA ILE A 53 5.75 -2.12 -33.77
C ILE A 53 5.91 -3.44 -34.53
N VAL A 54 4.99 -4.39 -34.36
CA VAL A 54 5.03 -5.69 -35.06
C VAL A 54 4.86 -5.51 -36.56
N GLU A 55 3.97 -4.63 -37.00
CA GLU A 55 3.80 -4.29 -38.42
C GLU A 55 5.06 -3.67 -39.04
N CYS A 56 5.70 -2.71 -38.34
CA CYS A 56 6.96 -2.13 -38.77
C CYS A 56 8.09 -3.17 -38.90
N VAL A 57 8.18 -4.11 -37.96
CA VAL A 57 9.17 -5.20 -37.99
C VAL A 57 8.93 -6.13 -39.18
N ASN A 58 7.67 -6.47 -39.46
CA ASN A 58 7.30 -7.35 -40.57
C ASN A 58 7.55 -6.71 -41.96
N GLN A 59 7.39 -5.39 -42.09
CA GLN A 59 7.57 -4.68 -43.36
C GLN A 59 9.04 -4.43 -43.72
N GLU A 60 9.92 -4.20 -42.74
CA GLU A 60 11.32 -3.86 -43.02
C GLU A 60 12.27 -5.07 -43.12
N GLY A 61 11.82 -6.29 -42.78
CA GLY A 61 12.65 -7.51 -42.82
C GLY A 61 13.93 -7.42 -41.96
N ARG A 62 14.02 -6.42 -41.06
CA ARG A 62 15.17 -6.14 -40.22
C ARG A 62 15.03 -6.84 -38.87
N MET A 63 16.19 -7.32 -38.40
CA MET A 63 16.42 -8.29 -37.34
C MET A 63 15.48 -8.20 -36.12
N ILE A 64 14.94 -9.37 -35.78
CA ILE A 64 14.03 -9.69 -34.68
C ILE A 64 14.59 -9.31 -33.30
N ASP A 65 15.92 -9.19 -33.16
CA ASP A 65 16.59 -9.03 -31.86
C ASP A 65 16.44 -7.63 -31.25
N GLU A 66 16.44 -6.55 -32.03
CA GLU A 66 16.42 -5.16 -31.50
C GLU A 66 15.05 -4.76 -30.95
N TYR A 67 13.96 -5.26 -31.53
CA TYR A 67 12.60 -5.02 -31.06
C TYR A 67 12.09 -6.08 -30.09
N SER A 68 12.79 -7.23 -29.98
CA SER A 68 12.42 -8.32 -29.07
C SER A 68 12.26 -7.84 -27.63
N THR A 69 13.22 -7.05 -27.13
CA THR A 69 13.22 -6.50 -25.78
C THR A 69 12.04 -5.57 -25.53
N ILE A 70 11.68 -4.76 -26.53
CA ILE A 70 10.56 -3.80 -26.44
C ILE A 70 9.22 -4.55 -26.51
N ILE A 71 9.08 -5.51 -27.42
CA ILE A 71 7.88 -6.35 -27.55
C ILE A 71 7.69 -7.19 -26.29
N GLU A 72 8.77 -7.74 -25.73
CA GLU A 72 8.74 -8.49 -24.49
C GLU A 72 8.39 -7.58 -23.30
N TRP A 73 8.92 -6.36 -23.25
CA TRP A 73 8.56 -5.36 -22.25
C TRP A 73 7.07 -4.97 -22.33
N PHE A 74 6.54 -4.69 -23.52
CA PHE A 74 5.12 -4.44 -23.74
C PHE A 74 4.26 -5.67 -23.39
N GLY A 75 4.74 -6.88 -23.68
CA GLY A 75 4.10 -8.13 -23.27
C GLY A 75 4.01 -8.26 -21.74
N LYS A 76 5.10 -7.96 -21.03
CA LYS A 76 5.13 -7.90 -19.55
C LYS A 76 4.19 -6.82 -19.02
N LEU A 77 4.14 -5.65 -19.65
CA LEU A 77 3.25 -4.54 -19.26
C LEU A 77 1.77 -4.89 -19.46
N LEU A 78 1.41 -5.51 -20.59
CA LEU A 78 0.05 -6.01 -20.85
C LEU A 78 -0.35 -7.08 -19.84
N ALA A 79 0.58 -7.98 -19.50
CA ALA A 79 0.35 -8.99 -18.48
C ALA A 79 0.11 -8.37 -17.11
N VAL A 80 0.75 -7.22 -16.80
CA VAL A 80 0.50 -6.44 -15.57
C VAL A 80 -0.88 -5.75 -15.62
N PHE A 81 -1.26 -5.11 -16.73
CA PHE A 81 -2.58 -4.49 -16.88
C PHE A 81 -3.74 -5.50 -16.88
N SER A 82 -3.48 -6.72 -17.35
CA SER A 82 -4.48 -7.79 -17.45
C SER A 82 -4.56 -8.65 -16.19
N ARG A 83 -3.74 -8.37 -15.15
CA ARG A 83 -3.84 -9.13 -13.89
C ARG A 83 -5.21 -8.86 -13.28
N PRO A 84 -6.05 -9.89 -13.08
CA PRO A 84 -7.20 -9.72 -12.21
C PRO A 84 -6.68 -9.34 -10.82
N ASP A 85 -7.27 -8.32 -10.21
CA ASP A 85 -7.00 -7.96 -8.82
C ASP A 85 -7.12 -9.23 -7.97
N PRO A 86 -6.08 -9.62 -7.20
CA PRO A 86 -6.10 -10.84 -6.38
C PRO A 86 -7.24 -10.84 -5.34
N SER A 87 -7.88 -9.70 -5.09
CA SER A 87 -9.05 -9.58 -4.21
C SER A 87 -10.40 -9.88 -4.87
N GLY A 88 -10.47 -9.98 -6.22
CA GLY A 88 -11.72 -10.24 -6.96
C GLY A 88 -12.80 -9.15 -6.83
N ARG A 89 -12.55 -8.09 -6.04
CA ARG A 89 -13.43 -6.94 -5.89
C ARG A 89 -12.93 -5.87 -6.86
N LYS A 90 -13.72 -5.53 -7.87
CA LYS A 90 -13.52 -4.29 -8.62
C LYS A 90 -13.37 -3.15 -7.60
N LYS A 91 -12.22 -2.47 -7.55
CA LYS A 91 -12.09 -1.20 -6.82
C LYS A 91 -13.05 -0.22 -7.48
N VAL A 92 -14.27 -0.13 -6.96
CA VAL A 92 -15.24 0.88 -7.38
C VAL A 92 -14.76 2.20 -6.78
N MET A 93 -14.09 3.03 -7.57
CA MET A 93 -13.89 4.43 -7.22
C MET A 93 -15.23 5.13 -7.32
N VAL A 94 -15.72 5.63 -6.19
CA VAL A 94 -16.93 6.45 -6.11
C VAL A 94 -16.47 7.90 -6.02
N SER A 95 -16.85 8.73 -6.98
CA SER A 95 -16.68 10.17 -6.86
C SER A 95 -17.69 10.67 -5.82
N MET A 96 -17.17 11.29 -4.75
CA MET A 96 -17.98 11.90 -3.70
C MET A 96 -17.72 13.39 -3.66
N ASP A 97 -18.77 14.16 -3.40
CA ASP A 97 -18.66 15.59 -3.13
C ASP A 97 -17.95 15.81 -1.79
N SER A 98 -17.07 16.83 -1.72
CA SER A 98 -16.28 17.11 -0.52
C SER A 98 -17.15 17.46 0.70
N SER A 99 -18.37 17.95 0.50
CA SER A 99 -19.32 18.23 1.59
C SER A 99 -19.69 16.97 2.38
N VAL A 100 -19.76 15.80 1.74
CA VAL A 100 -20.08 14.53 2.42
C VAL A 100 -18.93 14.11 3.32
N ILE A 101 -17.69 14.20 2.81
CA ILE A 101 -16.48 13.89 3.58
C ILE A 101 -16.34 14.86 4.74
N HIS A 102 -16.65 16.14 4.52
CA HIS A 102 -16.62 17.16 5.58
C HIS A 102 -17.61 16.86 6.71
N VAL A 103 -18.81 16.34 6.41
CA VAL A 103 -19.75 15.90 7.46
C VAL A 103 -19.19 14.74 8.28
N TRP A 104 -18.54 13.77 7.65
CA TRP A 104 -17.90 12.66 8.38
C TRP A 104 -16.72 13.12 9.22
N ASP A 105 -15.94 14.07 8.72
CA ASP A 105 -14.86 14.70 9.47
C ASP A 105 -15.39 15.48 10.68
N MET A 106 -16.47 16.26 10.51
CA MET A 106 -17.14 16.93 11.64
C MET A 106 -17.62 15.91 12.68
N MET A 107 -18.23 14.80 12.25
CA MET A 107 -18.65 13.74 13.17
C MET A 107 -17.46 13.09 13.89
N CYS A 108 -16.34 12.86 13.19
CA CYS A 108 -15.13 12.28 13.79
C CYS A 108 -14.54 13.19 14.89
N ASN A 109 -14.73 14.50 14.76
CA ASN A 109 -14.19 15.50 15.69
C ASN A 109 -15.20 15.97 16.75
N ASP A 110 -16.50 15.63 16.62
CA ASP A 110 -17.54 16.01 17.57
C ASP A 110 -17.53 15.12 18.82
N LYS A 111 -16.54 15.36 19.68
CA LYS A 111 -16.33 14.61 20.93
C LYS A 111 -17.53 14.58 21.86
N ALA A 112 -18.46 15.53 21.75
CA ALA A 112 -19.66 15.58 22.58
C ALA A 112 -20.68 14.48 22.22
N THR A 113 -20.62 13.96 20.99
CA THR A 113 -21.51 12.91 20.49
C THR A 113 -20.95 11.50 20.67
N HIS A 114 -19.68 11.39 21.08
CA HIS A 114 -19.00 10.12 21.27
C HIS A 114 -19.54 9.34 22.48
N ASP A 115 -19.78 8.05 22.31
CA ASP A 115 -20.38 7.15 23.29
C ASP A 115 -19.44 6.00 23.70
N VAL A 116 -18.19 6.01 23.24
CA VAL A 116 -17.11 5.09 23.64
C VAL A 116 -15.77 5.83 23.72
N SER A 117 -14.91 5.40 24.65
CA SER A 117 -13.56 5.95 24.83
C SER A 117 -12.48 4.87 24.78
N PHE A 118 -11.30 5.25 24.32
CA PHE A 118 -10.06 4.47 24.30
C PHE A 118 -9.14 5.05 25.36
N HIS A 119 -8.65 4.19 26.26
CA HIS A 119 -7.60 4.55 27.20
C HIS A 119 -6.24 4.23 26.59
N THR A 120 -5.49 5.28 26.22
CA THR A 120 -4.21 5.19 25.50
C THR A 120 -3.04 5.36 26.46
N ALA A 121 -1.81 5.18 25.97
CA ALA A 121 -0.59 5.31 26.77
C ALA A 121 -0.42 6.73 27.39
N ASP A 122 -0.93 7.74 26.71
CA ASP A 122 -0.69 9.16 26.93
C ASP A 122 -1.98 9.98 27.12
N GLY A 123 -3.15 9.33 27.13
CA GLY A 123 -4.42 10.04 27.28
C GLY A 123 -5.66 9.21 26.98
N SER A 124 -6.70 9.92 26.51
CA SER A 124 -7.97 9.31 26.11
C SER A 124 -8.39 9.85 24.76
N VAL A 125 -8.83 8.95 23.89
CA VAL A 125 -9.42 9.25 22.58
C VAL A 125 -10.84 8.72 22.59
N SER A 126 -11.81 9.42 22.00
CA SER A 126 -13.22 8.99 21.99
C SER A 126 -13.72 8.77 20.57
N ALA A 127 -14.78 7.98 20.40
CA ALA A 127 -15.41 7.70 19.12
C ALA A 127 -16.89 7.29 19.28
N HIS A 128 -17.53 6.96 18.17
CA HIS A 128 -18.85 6.34 18.11
C HIS A 128 -18.77 4.81 18.06
N ALA A 129 -19.37 4.13 19.03
CA ALA A 129 -19.48 2.68 19.10
C ALA A 129 -20.21 2.09 17.90
N SER A 130 -21.17 2.85 17.34
CA SER A 130 -21.93 2.47 16.14
C SER A 130 -21.04 2.33 14.91
N ILE A 131 -20.11 3.28 14.68
CA ILE A 131 -19.12 3.24 13.60
C ILE A 131 -18.18 2.04 13.82
N LEU A 132 -17.57 1.95 15.01
CA LEU A 132 -16.63 0.88 15.35
C LEU A 132 -17.22 -0.51 15.12
N SER A 133 -18.46 -0.73 15.57
CA SER A 133 -19.17 -2.01 15.44
C SER A 133 -19.53 -2.36 13.99
N LYS A 134 -19.66 -1.37 13.10
CA LYS A 134 -19.91 -1.63 11.67
C LYS A 134 -18.62 -1.90 10.91
N CYS A 135 -17.52 -1.29 11.32
CA CYS A 135 -16.23 -1.43 10.66
C CYS A 135 -15.42 -2.64 11.13
N SER A 136 -15.70 -3.17 12.32
CA SER A 136 -14.94 -4.28 12.91
C SER A 136 -15.86 -5.32 13.56
N PRO A 137 -15.77 -6.61 13.17
CA PRO A 137 -16.48 -7.67 13.88
C PRO A 137 -15.95 -7.86 15.31
N VAL A 138 -14.65 -7.60 15.54
CA VAL A 138 -14.03 -7.71 16.87
C VAL A 138 -14.56 -6.63 17.79
N LEU A 139 -14.60 -5.37 17.34
CA LEU A 139 -15.15 -4.26 18.13
C LEU A 139 -16.66 -4.41 18.32
N ALA A 140 -17.38 -4.92 17.32
CA ALA A 140 -18.81 -5.23 17.48
C ALA A 140 -19.05 -6.24 18.60
N ALA A 141 -18.30 -7.33 18.62
CA ALA A 141 -18.39 -8.34 19.68
C ALA A 141 -17.98 -7.75 21.04
N MET A 142 -16.88 -7.00 21.09
CA MET A 142 -16.38 -6.34 22.30
C MET A 142 -17.42 -5.40 22.92
N LEU A 143 -18.05 -4.55 22.10
CA LEU A 143 -19.00 -3.52 22.54
C LEU A 143 -20.42 -4.03 22.77
N SER A 144 -20.76 -5.21 22.25
CA SER A 144 -22.04 -5.88 22.52
C SER A 144 -21.97 -6.88 23.66
N SER A 145 -20.77 -7.15 24.19
CA SER A 145 -20.57 -8.09 25.30
C SER A 145 -21.00 -7.51 26.64
N ASP A 146 -21.39 -8.40 27.57
CA ASP A 146 -21.59 -8.05 28.98
C ASP A 146 -20.26 -7.91 29.75
N MET A 147 -19.11 -7.81 29.06
CA MET A 147 -17.81 -7.60 29.69
C MET A 147 -17.58 -6.12 30.02
N THR A 148 -16.44 -5.83 30.66
CA THR A 148 -16.08 -4.48 31.11
C THR A 148 -16.15 -3.44 30.01
N GLU A 149 -15.71 -3.80 28.81
CA GLU A 149 -15.61 -2.95 27.64
C GLU A 149 -17.00 -2.56 27.13
N GLY A 150 -17.92 -3.52 27.05
CA GLY A 150 -19.31 -3.27 26.65
C GLY A 150 -20.11 -2.49 27.70
N ARG A 151 -19.93 -2.81 29.00
CA ARG A 151 -20.64 -2.11 30.09
C ARG A 151 -20.12 -0.69 30.34
N LYS A 152 -18.80 -0.50 30.34
CA LYS A 152 -18.16 0.80 30.63
C LYS A 152 -17.99 1.67 29.39
N ARG A 153 -18.18 1.12 28.19
CA ARG A 153 -17.87 1.79 26.92
C ARG A 153 -16.43 2.35 26.91
N LEU A 154 -15.50 1.52 27.40
CA LEU A 154 -14.08 1.85 27.53
C LEU A 154 -13.24 0.72 26.95
N ILE A 155 -12.39 1.04 25.97
CA ILE A 155 -11.46 0.11 25.33
C ILE A 155 -10.04 0.44 25.82
N GLU A 156 -9.34 -0.53 26.39
CA GLU A 156 -7.97 -0.31 26.87
C GLU A 156 -6.94 -0.63 25.77
N VAL A 157 -6.10 0.34 25.44
CA VAL A 157 -4.97 0.23 24.50
C VAL A 157 -3.73 0.89 25.09
N LYS A 158 -3.33 0.42 26.27
CA LYS A 158 -2.31 1.04 27.14
C LYS A 158 -0.92 1.13 26.51
N ASP A 159 -0.62 0.26 25.55
CA ASP A 159 0.67 0.24 24.86
C ASP A 159 0.67 1.07 23.56
N THR A 160 -0.44 1.75 23.24
CA THR A 160 -0.60 2.52 22.01
C THR A 160 -0.73 4.02 22.31
N PRO A 161 0.10 4.89 21.70
CA PRO A 161 -0.05 6.33 21.79
C PRO A 161 -1.37 6.82 21.18
N GLY A 162 -1.94 7.89 21.72
CA GLY A 162 -3.20 8.48 21.26
C GLY A 162 -3.17 8.88 19.79
N ALA A 163 -2.01 9.31 19.29
CA ALA A 163 -1.82 9.63 17.86
C ALA A 163 -2.10 8.44 16.94
N GLY A 164 -1.74 7.21 17.35
CA GLY A 164 -2.02 5.99 16.57
C GLY A 164 -3.51 5.65 16.55
N VAL A 165 -4.19 5.80 17.69
CA VAL A 165 -5.65 5.61 17.79
C VAL A 165 -6.38 6.67 16.96
N GLN A 166 -5.95 7.93 17.04
CA GLN A 166 -6.52 9.04 16.27
C GLN A 166 -6.40 8.79 14.76
N LEU A 167 -5.20 8.43 14.27
CA LEU A 167 -5.00 8.11 12.86
C LEU A 167 -5.86 6.93 12.40
N PHE A 168 -5.96 5.88 13.23
CA PHE A 168 -6.83 4.74 12.96
C PHE A 168 -8.31 5.16 12.81
N LEU A 169 -8.79 6.06 13.67
CA LEU A 169 -10.15 6.60 13.60
C LEU A 169 -10.35 7.50 12.38
N GLU A 170 -9.44 8.44 12.10
CA GLU A 170 -9.53 9.32 10.92
C GLU A 170 -9.69 8.52 9.62
N LEU A 171 -8.84 7.50 9.45
CA LEU A 171 -8.92 6.57 8.31
C LEU A 171 -10.20 5.75 8.31
N MET A 172 -10.74 5.39 9.47
CA MET A 172 -12.00 4.66 9.56
C MET A 172 -13.21 5.52 9.17
N TYR A 173 -13.25 6.78 9.61
CA TYR A 173 -14.38 7.68 9.36
C TYR A 173 -14.37 8.23 7.94
N THR A 174 -13.23 8.73 7.49
CA THR A 174 -13.14 9.52 6.26
C THR A 174 -12.30 8.85 5.17
N GLY A 175 -11.46 7.88 5.53
CA GLY A 175 -10.47 7.31 4.62
C GLY A 175 -9.35 8.28 4.25
N SER A 176 -9.25 9.41 4.95
CA SER A 176 -8.25 10.45 4.78
C SER A 176 -7.59 10.77 6.12
N THR A 177 -6.45 11.44 6.06
CA THR A 177 -5.67 11.85 7.24
C THR A 177 -5.59 13.37 7.25
N GLY A 178 -6.00 14.00 8.35
CA GLY A 178 -5.97 15.46 8.48
C GLY A 178 -4.64 16.01 9.01
N SER A 179 -3.80 15.13 9.55
CA SER A 179 -2.59 15.48 10.28
C SER A 179 -1.32 15.06 9.54
N GLU A 180 -0.19 15.66 9.92
CA GLU A 180 1.14 15.23 9.47
C GLU A 180 1.37 13.77 9.87
N LEU A 181 1.70 12.94 8.86
CA LEU A 181 1.86 11.51 9.04
C LEU A 181 3.23 11.20 9.65
N VAL A 182 3.19 10.71 10.90
CA VAL A 182 4.36 10.21 11.61
C VAL A 182 4.39 8.68 11.57
N LEU A 183 5.56 8.11 11.32
CA LEU A 183 5.75 6.66 11.18
C LEU A 183 5.18 5.87 12.36
N GLU A 184 5.48 6.28 13.58
CA GLU A 184 5.04 5.59 14.81
C GLU A 184 3.51 5.55 14.93
N ALA A 185 2.83 6.63 14.53
CA ALA A 185 1.38 6.67 14.51
C ALA A 185 0.82 5.73 13.43
N ALA A 186 1.44 5.67 12.24
CA ALA A 186 1.02 4.77 11.16
C ALA A 186 1.22 3.29 11.53
N LEU A 187 2.33 2.93 12.16
CA LEU A 187 2.59 1.56 12.65
C LEU A 187 1.60 1.18 13.76
N SER A 188 1.38 2.08 14.72
CA SER A 188 0.38 1.90 15.78
C SER A 188 -1.04 1.71 15.23
N ALA A 189 -1.44 2.57 14.28
CA ALA A 189 -2.74 2.45 13.62
C ALA A 189 -2.87 1.11 12.86
N LEU A 190 -1.77 0.61 12.27
CA LEU A 190 -1.74 -0.66 11.55
C LEU A 190 -1.91 -1.84 12.51
N ASP A 191 -1.26 -1.80 13.68
CA ASP A 191 -1.45 -2.79 14.74
C ASP A 191 -2.92 -2.88 15.15
N LEU A 192 -3.56 -1.75 15.43
CA LEU A 192 -4.98 -1.68 15.80
C LEU A 192 -5.89 -2.19 14.68
N ALA A 193 -5.67 -1.73 13.44
CA ALA A 193 -6.48 -2.12 12.30
C ALA A 193 -6.39 -3.62 12.01
N HIS A 194 -5.19 -4.20 12.12
CA HIS A 194 -4.98 -5.62 11.94
C HIS A 194 -5.61 -6.42 13.09
N MET A 195 -5.35 -6.04 14.34
CA MET A 195 -5.91 -6.68 15.54
C MET A 195 -7.44 -6.70 15.53
N TRP A 196 -8.06 -5.59 15.13
CA TRP A 196 -9.52 -5.45 15.08
C TRP A 196 -10.11 -5.79 13.71
N GLN A 197 -9.33 -6.38 12.79
CA GLN A 197 -9.80 -6.87 11.50
C GLN A 197 -10.50 -5.81 10.63
N VAL A 198 -10.01 -4.57 10.67
CA VAL A 198 -10.52 -3.46 9.86
C VAL A 198 -9.76 -3.42 8.52
N HIS A 199 -10.10 -4.38 7.65
CA HIS A 199 -9.36 -4.68 6.43
C HIS A 199 -9.23 -3.53 5.42
N ASN A 200 -10.19 -2.59 5.40
CA ASN A 200 -10.08 -1.38 4.57
C ASN A 200 -9.01 -0.43 5.11
N VAL A 201 -8.96 -0.23 6.43
CA VAL A 201 -7.95 0.62 7.07
C VAL A 201 -6.55 0.00 6.97
N VAL A 202 -6.43 -1.33 7.14
CA VAL A 202 -5.16 -2.05 6.90
C VAL A 202 -4.63 -1.75 5.49
N ARG A 203 -5.48 -1.85 4.46
CA ARG A 203 -5.07 -1.57 3.07
C ARG A 203 -4.64 -0.11 2.86
N MET A 204 -5.31 0.85 3.48
CA MET A 204 -4.91 2.27 3.40
C MET A 204 -3.56 2.50 4.08
N LEU A 205 -3.35 1.88 5.25
CA LEU A 205 -2.08 1.97 5.98
C LEU A 205 -0.93 1.27 5.24
N GLU A 206 -1.18 0.16 4.54
CA GLU A 206 -0.16 -0.46 3.66
C GLU A 206 0.29 0.53 2.57
N GLN A 207 -0.64 1.28 1.98
CA GLN A 207 -0.31 2.29 0.96
C GLN A 207 0.49 3.45 1.56
N ILE A 208 0.03 3.99 2.71
CA ILE A 208 0.73 5.06 3.43
C ILE A 208 2.15 4.63 3.79
N LEU A 209 2.32 3.46 4.41
CA LEU A 209 3.64 2.96 4.82
C LEU A 209 4.55 2.68 3.62
N GLN A 210 4.00 2.21 2.51
CA GLN A 210 4.75 2.04 1.27
C GLN A 210 5.28 3.39 0.74
N GLU A 211 4.49 4.46 0.81
CA GLU A 211 4.89 5.80 0.38
C GLU A 211 5.91 6.44 1.34
N MET A 212 5.85 6.07 2.61
CA MET A 212 6.79 6.53 3.64
C MET A 212 8.13 5.78 3.64
N LEU A 213 8.27 4.68 2.90
CA LEU A 213 9.49 3.85 2.90
C LEU A 213 10.76 4.68 2.62
N SER A 214 11.71 4.58 3.53
CA SER A 214 13.03 5.19 3.43
C SER A 214 14.10 4.24 3.98
N ASP A 215 15.36 4.57 3.74
CA ASP A 215 16.49 3.79 4.27
C ASP A 215 16.51 3.75 5.81
N ASP A 216 16.00 4.80 6.46
CA ASP A 216 16.00 4.94 7.93
C ASP A 216 14.87 4.13 8.58
N ASN A 217 13.70 4.06 7.95
CA ASN A 217 12.52 3.40 8.52
C ASN A 217 12.26 1.99 7.96
N PHE A 218 13.07 1.54 7.00
CA PHE A 218 12.90 0.27 6.31
C PHE A 218 12.70 -0.91 7.27
N ALA A 219 13.54 -1.03 8.30
CA ALA A 219 13.51 -2.16 9.22
C ALA A 219 12.16 -2.27 9.95
N SER A 220 11.65 -1.16 10.49
CA SER A 220 10.38 -1.11 11.22
C SER A 220 9.19 -1.45 10.32
N VAL A 221 9.16 -0.90 9.09
CA VAL A 221 8.07 -1.17 8.14
C VAL A 221 8.11 -2.62 7.65
N ALA A 222 9.29 -3.14 7.31
CA ALA A 222 9.48 -4.52 6.86
C ALA A 222 9.12 -5.54 7.95
N GLU A 223 9.48 -5.26 9.21
CA GLU A 223 9.11 -6.09 10.35
C GLU A 223 7.59 -6.12 10.53
N ALA A 224 6.94 -4.95 10.53
CA ALA A 224 5.48 -4.86 10.65
C ALA A 224 4.77 -5.61 9.52
N ALA A 225 5.26 -5.49 8.28
CA ALA A 225 4.71 -6.18 7.12
C ALA A 225 4.83 -7.72 7.26
N GLN A 226 6.00 -8.21 7.68
CA GLN A 226 6.25 -9.64 7.85
C GLN A 226 5.43 -10.24 9.01
N LEU A 227 5.39 -9.57 10.17
CA LEU A 227 4.70 -10.08 11.36
C LEU A 227 3.18 -10.21 11.17
N LYS A 228 2.60 -9.38 10.29
CA LYS A 228 1.17 -9.33 9.99
C LYS A 228 0.80 -10.01 8.66
N ASP A 229 1.74 -10.66 7.98
CA ASP A 229 1.56 -11.28 6.64
C ASP A 229 0.93 -10.34 5.59
N LEU A 230 1.38 -9.07 5.57
CA LEU A 230 0.86 -8.04 4.67
C LEU A 230 1.54 -8.12 3.31
N LYS A 231 1.03 -9.00 2.44
CA LYS A 231 1.68 -9.39 1.18
C LYS A 231 2.04 -8.21 0.27
N VAL A 232 1.19 -7.19 0.17
CA VAL A 232 1.45 -6.05 -0.72
C VAL A 232 2.60 -5.22 -0.17
N LEU A 233 2.55 -4.87 1.12
CA LEU A 233 3.64 -4.15 1.78
C LEU A 233 4.94 -4.97 1.82
N MET A 234 4.88 -6.28 2.07
CA MET A 234 6.03 -7.19 2.00
C MET A 234 6.70 -7.17 0.61
N CYS A 235 5.92 -7.18 -0.46
CA CYS A 235 6.44 -7.05 -1.82
C CYS A 235 7.10 -5.68 -2.05
N ALA A 236 6.50 -4.61 -1.56
CA ALA A 236 7.07 -3.27 -1.63
C ALA A 236 8.41 -3.17 -0.88
N CYS A 237 8.48 -3.69 0.35
CA CYS A 237 9.71 -3.75 1.13
C CYS A 237 10.80 -4.55 0.41
N LYS A 238 10.48 -5.72 -0.18
CA LYS A 238 11.47 -6.50 -0.95
C LYS A 238 12.02 -5.70 -2.15
N ALA A 239 11.14 -5.04 -2.89
CA ALA A 239 11.53 -4.23 -4.04
C ALA A 239 12.42 -3.05 -3.64
N PHE A 240 12.03 -2.33 -2.57
CA PHE A 240 12.80 -1.21 -2.03
C PHE A 240 14.16 -1.67 -1.50
N GLY A 241 14.17 -2.72 -0.67
CA GLY A 241 15.38 -3.28 -0.09
C GLY A 241 16.37 -3.76 -1.15
N ALA A 242 15.91 -4.38 -2.25
CA ALA A 242 16.76 -4.79 -3.36
C ALA A 242 17.37 -3.62 -4.15
N ALA A 243 16.69 -2.48 -4.18
CA ALA A 243 17.14 -1.29 -4.90
C ALA A 243 18.06 -0.38 -4.08
N SER A 244 17.89 -0.34 -2.74
CA SER A 244 18.68 0.52 -1.85
C SER A 244 19.99 -0.12 -1.41
N THR A 245 21.11 0.52 -1.75
CA THR A 245 22.46 0.09 -1.32
C THR A 245 22.65 0.23 0.20
N SER A 246 22.05 1.25 0.81
CA SER A 246 22.09 1.47 2.26
C SER A 246 21.40 0.31 3.00
N VAL A 247 20.19 -0.06 2.57
CA VAL A 247 19.45 -1.18 3.16
C VAL A 247 20.19 -2.51 2.98
N GLN A 248 20.79 -2.75 1.80
CA GLN A 248 21.63 -3.95 1.59
C GLN A 248 22.82 -4.01 2.55
N ALA A 249 23.47 -2.88 2.83
CA ALA A 249 24.53 -2.81 3.82
C ALA A 249 24.00 -3.12 5.25
N GLN A 250 22.83 -2.59 5.62
CA GLN A 250 22.20 -2.87 6.93
C GLN A 250 21.86 -4.35 7.11
N LEU A 251 21.34 -5.00 6.06
CA LEU A 251 21.00 -6.43 6.06
C LEU A 251 22.23 -7.33 6.25
N THR A 252 23.38 -6.94 5.69
CA THR A 252 24.64 -7.69 5.84
C THR A 252 25.31 -7.47 7.20
N ALA A 253 25.12 -6.31 7.81
CA ALA A 253 25.71 -5.92 9.09
C ALA A 253 25.02 -6.51 10.34
N ARG A 254 24.01 -7.38 10.20
CA ARG A 254 23.14 -7.87 11.30
C ARG A 254 22.40 -6.75 12.07
N GLY A 255 22.16 -5.60 11.43
CA GLY A 255 21.43 -4.49 12.06
C GLY A 255 19.91 -4.68 12.09
N CYS A 256 19.37 -5.62 11.31
CA CYS A 256 17.92 -5.78 11.12
C CYS A 256 17.32 -6.91 11.98
N PRO A 257 16.07 -6.76 12.45
CA PRO A 257 15.33 -7.80 13.17
C PRO A 257 15.17 -9.10 12.36
N VAL A 258 15.02 -10.24 13.06
CA VAL A 258 14.83 -11.58 12.44
C VAL A 258 13.68 -11.62 11.42
N PRO A 259 12.51 -11.02 11.67
CA PRO A 259 11.43 -10.98 10.68
C PRO A 259 11.87 -10.32 9.36
N VAL A 260 12.69 -9.27 9.43
CA VAL A 260 13.19 -8.55 8.24
C VAL A 260 14.16 -9.43 7.45
N LEU A 261 15.05 -10.17 8.13
CA LEU A 261 15.96 -11.11 7.47
C LEU A 261 15.21 -12.26 6.78
N ALA A 262 14.18 -12.80 7.45
CA ALA A 262 13.31 -13.82 6.89
C ALA A 262 12.56 -13.31 5.66
N LEU A 263 12.03 -12.08 5.71
CA LEU A 263 11.38 -11.43 4.58
C LEU A 263 12.32 -11.32 3.37
N MET A 264 13.58 -10.93 3.61
CA MET A 264 14.59 -10.73 2.57
C MET A 264 15.21 -12.04 2.06
N GLY A 265 14.82 -13.20 2.61
CA GLY A 265 15.35 -14.50 2.20
C GLY A 265 16.81 -14.74 2.60
N VAL A 266 17.30 -14.03 3.63
CA VAL A 266 18.64 -14.20 4.17
C VAL A 266 18.58 -15.31 5.23
N SER A 267 19.05 -16.52 4.90
CA SER A 267 19.01 -17.64 5.86
C SER A 267 20.02 -17.47 6.99
N GLU A 268 19.63 -17.85 8.21
CA GLU A 268 20.53 -17.91 9.38
C GLU A 268 21.69 -18.91 9.17
N GLU A 269 21.55 -19.88 8.26
CA GLU A 269 22.52 -20.97 8.07
C GLU A 269 23.87 -20.52 7.48
N ARG A 270 23.94 -19.33 6.86
CA ARG A 270 25.23 -18.78 6.39
C ARG A 270 26.12 -18.25 7.51
N PHE A 271 25.61 -18.15 8.73
CA PHE A 271 26.36 -17.51 9.82
C PHE A 271 26.28 -18.33 11.11
N GLY A 272 27.45 -18.86 11.50
CA GLY A 272 27.63 -19.88 12.53
C GLY A 272 26.89 -19.64 13.85
N LYS A 273 26.52 -20.77 14.47
CA LYS A 273 25.78 -20.87 15.74
C LYS A 273 26.33 -19.93 16.81
N PRO A 274 25.47 -19.23 17.57
CA PRO A 274 25.93 -18.39 18.67
C PRO A 274 26.65 -19.23 19.74
N ALA A 275 27.79 -18.73 20.22
CA ALA A 275 28.58 -19.37 21.24
C ALA A 275 27.75 -19.58 22.52
N LYS A 276 27.66 -20.84 22.98
CA LYS A 276 26.98 -21.22 24.22
C LYS A 276 27.56 -20.42 25.39
N LYS A 277 26.80 -19.48 25.95
CA LYS A 277 27.12 -18.86 27.25
C LYS A 277 27.18 -19.95 28.31
N ARG A 278 28.37 -20.17 28.89
CA ARG A 278 28.57 -20.97 30.10
C ARG A 278 27.80 -20.31 31.25
N ARG A 279 26.85 -21.03 31.84
CA ARG A 279 26.25 -20.67 33.13
C ARG A 279 27.31 -20.79 34.21
N THR A 280 27.67 -19.68 34.84
CA THR A 280 28.30 -19.68 36.16
C THR A 280 27.19 -19.85 37.19
N TRP A 281 27.39 -20.81 38.09
CA TRP A 281 26.48 -21.19 39.17
C TRP A 281 26.33 -20.09 40.22
#